data_AF-A0A838N522-F1
#
_entry.id   AF-A0A838N522-F1
#
_cell.length_a   1.000
_cell.length_b   1.000
_cell.length_c   1.000
_cell.angle_alpha   90.00
_cell.angle_beta   90.00
_cell.angle_gamma   90.00
#
_symmetry.space_group_name_H-M   'P 1'
#
loop_
_entity.id
_entity.type
_entity.pdbx_description
1 polymer ?
#
loop_
_entity_poly.entity_id
_entity_poly.type
_entity_poly.pdbx_seq_one_letter_code
_entity_poly.pdbx_strand_id
1 'polypeptide(L)' 'MARNPATMPGIKPMAGEWAGFYRLRHGDLRVIYLQDRANQTIVIAHVGPRGDAYK' A
#
# COMPACT_ATOMS: atom_id res chain seq x y z
N MET A 1 7.78 -18.72 -5.39
CA MET A 1 7.29 -18.09 -6.65
C MET A 1 6.62 -16.77 -6.29
N ALA A 2 7.29 -15.64 -6.48
CA ALA A 2 6.73 -14.33 -6.15
C ALA A 2 5.61 -13.98 -7.15
N ARG A 3 4.37 -13.81 -6.66
CA ARG A 3 3.23 -13.39 -7.48
C ARG A 3 3.35 -11.90 -7.75
N ASN A 4 3.02 -11.49 -8.98
CA ASN A 4 3.03 -10.09 -9.42
C ASN A 4 2.32 -9.19 -8.38
N PRO A 5 3.00 -8.19 -7.80
CA PRO A 5 2.40 -7.28 -6.82
C PRO A 5 1.16 -6.56 -7.37
N ALA A 6 1.04 -6.37 -8.68
CA ALA A 6 -0.12 -5.73 -9.29
C ALA A 6 -1.40 -6.59 -9.22
N THR A 7 -1.29 -7.90 -9.01
CA THR A 7 -2.44 -8.83 -8.97
C THR A 7 -2.65 -9.48 -7.61
N MET A 8 -1.91 -9.05 -6.58
CA MET A 8 -2.11 -9.55 -5.23
C MET A 8 -3.46 -9.08 -4.67
N PRO A 9 -4.33 -10.02 -4.23
CA PRO A 9 -5.57 -9.67 -3.54
C PRO A 9 -5.26 -8.76 -2.35
N GLY A 10 -5.98 -7.64 -2.26
CA GLY A 10 -5.83 -6.69 -1.14
C GLY A 10 -5.04 -5.43 -1.47
N ILE A 11 -4.39 -5.35 -2.64
CA ILE A 11 -3.82 -4.08 -3.13
C ILE A 11 -4.90 -3.26 -3.83
N LYS A 12 -5.02 -1.98 -3.44
CA LYS A 12 -5.89 -1.02 -4.11
C LYS A 12 -5.20 0.34 -4.23
N PRO A 13 -5.33 1.05 -5.38
CA PRO A 13 -4.91 2.44 -5.46
C PRO A 13 -5.74 3.30 -4.50
N MET A 14 -5.11 4.32 -3.94
CA MET A 14 -5.76 5.31 -3.09
C MET A 14 -6.14 6.57 -3.89
N ALA A 15 -7.02 7.38 -3.34
CA ALA A 15 -7.56 8.59 -3.95
C ALA A 15 -7.54 9.76 -2.94
N GLY A 16 -7.86 10.97 -3.41
CA GLY A 16 -7.80 12.19 -2.59
C GLY A 16 -6.35 12.55 -2.25
N GLU A 17 -6.10 12.93 -1.00
CA GLU A 17 -4.75 13.30 -0.50
C GLU A 17 -3.73 12.16 -0.62
N TRP A 18 -4.21 10.91 -0.70
CA TRP A 18 -3.38 9.73 -0.89
C TRP A 18 -3.30 9.28 -2.36
N ALA A 19 -3.71 10.13 -3.31
CA ALA A 19 -3.57 9.80 -4.74
C ALA A 19 -2.10 9.48 -5.09
N GLY A 20 -1.90 8.38 -5.82
CA GLY A 20 -0.56 7.85 -6.14
C GLY A 20 -0.03 6.82 -5.14
N PHE A 21 -0.58 6.77 -3.92
CA PHE A 21 -0.31 5.68 -2.98
C PHE A 21 -1.16 4.44 -3.27
N TYR A 22 -0.70 3.32 -2.73
CA TYR A 22 -1.39 2.04 -2.75
C TYR A 22 -1.59 1.57 -1.32
N ARG A 23 -2.70 0.87 -1.09
CA ARG A 23 -2.96 0.17 0.17
C ARG A 23 -2.90 -1.32 -0.05
N LEU A 24 -2.02 -2.01 0.67
CA LEU A 24 -2.03 -3.47 0.83
C LEU A 24 -2.83 -3.85 2.08
N ARG A 25 -3.78 -4.78 1.94
CA ARG A 25 -4.49 -5.41 3.06
C ARG A 25 -3.98 -6.84 3.24
N HIS A 26 -3.58 -7.17 4.47
CA HIS A 26 -3.27 -8.54 4.88
C HIS A 26 -3.96 -8.84 6.21
N GLY A 27 -5.09 -9.56 6.17
CA GLY A 27 -5.98 -9.72 7.32
C GLY A 27 -6.50 -8.36 7.82
N ASP A 28 -6.15 -8.01 9.05
CA ASP A 28 -6.51 -6.74 9.70
C ASP A 28 -5.48 -5.63 9.52
N LEU A 29 -4.28 -5.98 9.06
CA LEU A 29 -3.19 -5.05 8.79
C LEU A 29 -3.42 -4.31 7.47
N ARG A 30 -3.12 -3.01 7.47
CA ARG A 30 -3.03 -2.16 6.29
C ARG A 30 -1.63 -1.57 6.20
N VAL A 31 -1.08 -1.59 5.00
CA VAL A 31 0.17 -0.91 4.66
C VAL A 31 -0.14 0.09 3.55
N ILE A 32 0.15 1.36 3.81
CA ILE A 32 0.07 2.43 2.80
C ILE A 32 1.49 2.67 2.31
N TYR A 33 1.67 2.57 1.00
CA TYR A 33 2.98 2.68 0.38
C TYR A 33 2.94 3.37 -0.98
N LEU A 34 4.09 3.94 -1.35
CA LEU A 34 4.36 4.48 -2.67
C LEU A 34 5.39 3.58 -3.36
N GLN A 35 5.25 3.38 -4.67
CA GLN A 35 6.25 2.71 -5.47
C GLN A 35 7.11 3.76 -6.20
N ASP A 36 8.34 3.93 -5.74
CA ASP A 36 9.36 4.67 -6.49
C ASP A 36 9.98 3.73 -7.54
N ARG A 37 9.49 3.83 -8.77
CA ARG A 37 9.96 2.98 -9.87
C ARG A 37 11.35 3.34 -10.37
N ALA A 38 11.76 4.60 -10.23
CA ALA A 38 13.08 5.04 -10.67
C ALA A 38 14.18 4.39 -9.81
N ASN A 39 13.94 4.34 -8.49
CA ASN A 39 14.87 3.77 -7.54
C ASN A 39 14.54 2.32 -7.14
N GLN A 40 13.59 1.68 -7.84
CA GLN A 40 13.08 0.34 -7.53
C GLN A 40 12.74 0.13 -6.04
N THR A 41 12.22 1.17 -5.39
CA THR A 41 12.03 1.24 -3.94
C THR A 41 10.55 1.30 -3.58
N ILE A 42 10.17 0.65 -2.48
CA ILE A 42 8.84 0.80 -1.88
C ILE A 42 8.99 1.66 -0.63
N VAL A 43 8.36 2.83 -0.63
CA VAL A 43 8.34 3.73 0.52
C VAL A 43 7.07 3.45 1.32
N ILE A 44 7.24 3.05 2.58
CA ILE A 44 6.14 2.78 3.49
C ILE A 44 5.78 4.09 4.21
N ALA A 45 4.59 4.62 3.94
CA ALA A 45 4.10 5.82 4.60
C ALA A 45 3.40 5.49 5.93
N HIS A 46 2.70 4.35 5.99
CA HIS A 46 1.99 3.95 7.20
C HIS A 46 1.80 2.43 7.28
N VAL A 47 1.83 1.89 8.50
CA VAL A 47 1.51 0.49 8.81
C VAL A 47 0.62 0.45 10.05
N GLY A 48 -0.57 -0.13 9.94
CA GLY A 48 -1.48 -0.19 11.09
C GLY A 48 -2.80 -0.91 10.82
N PRO A 49 -3.60 -1.15 11.88
CA PRO A 49 -4.94 -1.74 11.76
C PRO A 49 -5.95 -0.77 11.12
N ARG A 50 -7.20 -1.23 10.90
CA ARG A 50 -8.25 -0.49 10.16
C ARG A 50 -8.44 0.97 10.56
N GLY A 51 -8.37 1.27 11.85
CA GLY A 51 -8.68 2.59 12.39
C GLY A 51 -7.46 3.49 12.63
N ASP A 52 -6.24 3.00 12.45
CA ASP A 52 -5.02 3.77 12.77
C ASP A 52 -4.31 4.32 11.53
N ALA A 53 -4.68 3.84 10.34
CA ALA A 53 -4.08 4.23 9.07
C ALA A 53 -4.53 5.59 8.50
N TYR A 54 -5.29 6.37 9.27
CA TYR A 54 -5.85 7.66 8.84
C TYR A 54 -5.74 8.73 9.95
N LYS A 55 -4.57 8.82 10.60
CA LYS A 55 -4.24 9.94 11.49
C LYS A 55 -3.12 10.76 10.88
#